data_AF-A0A9D6M3U3-F1
#
_entry.id   AF-A0A9D6M3U3-F1
#
_cell.length_a   1.000
_cell.length_b   1.000
_cell.length_c   1.000
_cell.angle_alpha   90.00
_cell.angle_beta   90.00
_cell.angle_gamma   90.00
#
_symmetry.space_group_name_H-M   'P 1'
#
loop_
_entity.id
_entity.type
_entity.pdbx_description
1 polymer ?
#
loop_
_entity_poly.entity_id
_entity_poly.type
_entity_poly.pdbx_seq_one_letter_code
_entity_poly.pdbx_strand_id
1 'polypeptide(L)'
;MNQDLAQIVICYATRPHHALSALLLNKSKDNLISILTDLLTAYINDKNSSSLREFVTVSIAGYQHNPNKLGYNGYKQNSAIGGKPISCEAKPKNIQTDGYDQKKTKSKLNGEGGFNDYTIERLRKDVKENLNLLSSGFIDGELQYILEFPFKTVYERLKRQLPEKRVTGTYTRMASFNFSHYKDYSNIKFVYLNKKAIE
;
A
#
# COMPACT_ATOMS: atom_id res chain seq x y z
N MET A 1 -21.71 -4.30 -7.98
CA MET A 1 -20.91 -4.57 -9.19
C MET A 1 -21.86 -4.54 -10.38
N ASN A 2 -21.54 -3.76 -11.42
CA ASN A 2 -22.35 -3.69 -12.64
C ASN A 2 -22.46 -5.08 -13.31
N GLN A 3 -23.63 -5.41 -13.88
CA GLN A 3 -23.88 -6.66 -14.60
C GLN A 3 -22.89 -6.88 -15.76
N ASP A 4 -22.51 -5.81 -16.47
CA ASP A 4 -21.54 -5.88 -17.56
C ASP A 4 -20.14 -6.26 -17.05
N LEU A 5 -19.71 -5.66 -15.94
CA LEU A 5 -18.44 -6.00 -15.30
C LEU A 5 -18.46 -7.47 -14.80
N ALA A 6 -19.57 -7.91 -14.22
CA ALA A 6 -19.74 -9.31 -13.81
C ALA A 6 -19.58 -10.28 -15.00
N GLN A 7 -20.23 -9.97 -16.13
CA GLN A 7 -20.12 -10.78 -17.35
C GLN A 7 -18.67 -10.85 -17.86
N ILE A 8 -17.97 -9.72 -17.86
CA ILE A 8 -16.58 -9.64 -18.33
C ILE A 8 -15.63 -10.43 -17.41
N VAL A 9 -15.78 -10.27 -16.09
CA VAL A 9 -14.96 -11.02 -15.11
C VAL A 9 -15.21 -12.52 -15.21
N ILE A 10 -16.47 -12.94 -15.34
CA ILE A 10 -16.81 -14.35 -15.55
C ILE A 10 -16.23 -14.85 -16.87
N CYS A 11 -16.36 -14.11 -17.96
CA CYS A 11 -15.80 -14.48 -19.26
C CYS A 11 -14.27 -14.64 -19.19
N TYR A 12 -13.57 -13.69 -18.60
CA TYR A 12 -12.11 -13.76 -18.39
C TYR A 12 -11.71 -14.99 -17.58
N ALA A 13 -12.45 -15.30 -16.51
CA ALA A 13 -12.11 -16.39 -15.60
C ALA A 13 -12.45 -17.79 -16.15
N THR A 14 -13.45 -17.90 -17.03
CA THR A 14 -14.04 -19.21 -17.39
C THR A 14 -13.97 -19.56 -18.87
N ARG A 15 -13.58 -18.62 -19.75
CA ARG A 15 -13.52 -18.82 -21.20
C ARG A 15 -12.13 -18.53 -21.77
N PRO A 16 -11.80 -19.06 -22.97
CA PRO A 16 -10.56 -18.70 -23.65
C PRO A 16 -10.43 -17.20 -23.90
N HIS A 17 -9.21 -16.65 -23.86
CA HIS A 17 -8.97 -15.20 -23.99
C HIS A 17 -9.51 -14.56 -25.29
N HIS A 18 -9.65 -15.33 -26.37
CA HIS A 18 -10.27 -14.81 -27.62
C HIS A 18 -11.76 -14.49 -27.43
N ALA A 19 -12.47 -15.24 -26.58
CA ALA A 19 -13.89 -14.98 -26.28
C ALA A 19 -14.08 -13.67 -25.50
N LEU A 20 -13.11 -13.31 -24.65
CA LEU A 20 -13.09 -12.01 -24.00
C LEU A 20 -12.92 -10.87 -25.03
N SER A 21 -11.99 -11.03 -25.98
CA SER A 21 -11.76 -10.01 -27.01
C SER A 21 -13.02 -9.74 -27.82
N ALA A 22 -13.73 -10.80 -28.24
CA ALA A 22 -15.02 -10.67 -28.93
C ALA A 22 -16.09 -9.99 -28.06
N LEU A 23 -16.16 -10.31 -26.77
CA LEU A 23 -17.10 -9.67 -25.83
C LEU A 23 -16.82 -8.17 -25.70
N LEU A 24 -15.55 -7.77 -25.58
CA LEU A 24 -15.15 -6.38 -25.40
C LEU A 24 -15.38 -5.55 -26.68
N LEU A 25 -15.13 -6.12 -27.86
CA LEU A 25 -15.37 -5.44 -29.15
C LEU A 25 -16.84 -5.09 -29.38
N ASN A 26 -17.77 -5.82 -28.75
CA ASN A 26 -19.21 -5.56 -28.83
C ASN A 26 -19.71 -4.52 -27.82
N LYS A 27 -18.85 -3.98 -26.95
CA LYS A 27 -19.22 -2.93 -26.00
C LYS A 27 -18.93 -1.55 -26.58
N SER A 28 -19.79 -0.57 -26.27
CA SER A 28 -19.51 0.82 -26.60
C SER A 28 -18.31 1.35 -25.81
N LYS A 29 -17.69 2.42 -26.29
CA LYS A 29 -16.60 3.12 -25.58
C LYS A 29 -17.04 3.55 -24.18
N ASP A 30 -18.24 4.10 -24.03
CA ASP A 30 -18.74 4.59 -22.75
C ASP A 30 -18.97 3.44 -21.77
N ASN A 31 -19.47 2.29 -22.25
CA ASN A 31 -19.56 1.10 -21.42
C ASN A 31 -18.17 0.64 -20.96
N LEU A 32 -17.19 0.58 -21.87
CA LEU A 32 -15.82 0.16 -21.52
C LEU A 32 -15.17 1.09 -20.49
N ILE A 33 -15.37 2.41 -20.62
CA ILE A 33 -14.92 3.39 -19.62
C ILE A 33 -15.56 3.11 -18.27
N SER A 34 -16.89 2.94 -18.23
CA SER A 34 -17.61 2.64 -16.99
C SER A 34 -17.12 1.35 -16.34
N ILE A 35 -16.95 0.27 -17.11
CA ILE A 35 -16.46 -1.02 -16.63
C ILE A 35 -15.04 -0.90 -16.05
N LEU A 36 -14.14 -0.20 -16.75
CA LEU A 36 -12.77 -0.01 -16.29
C LEU A 36 -12.74 0.82 -14.99
N THR A 37 -13.53 1.88 -14.92
CA THR A 37 -13.67 2.69 -13.71
C THR A 37 -14.22 1.87 -12.54
N ASP A 38 -15.25 1.05 -12.77
CA ASP A 38 -15.80 0.17 -11.74
C ASP A 38 -14.76 -0.85 -11.25
N LEU A 39 -14.00 -1.46 -12.16
CA LEU A 39 -12.96 -2.43 -11.82
C LEU A 39 -11.83 -1.79 -11.00
N LEU A 40 -11.34 -0.63 -11.44
CA LEU A 40 -10.31 0.13 -10.71
C LEU A 40 -10.82 0.54 -9.33
N THR A 41 -12.06 1.05 -9.25
CA THR A 41 -12.70 1.47 -8.00
C THR A 41 -12.83 0.29 -7.03
N ALA A 42 -13.28 -0.86 -7.52
CA ALA A 42 -13.40 -2.07 -6.70
C ALA A 42 -12.03 -2.52 -6.17
N TYR A 43 -11.01 -2.54 -7.03
CA TYR A 43 -9.69 -3.05 -6.65
C TYR A 43 -8.93 -2.09 -5.74
N ILE A 44 -8.97 -0.79 -6.01
CA ILE A 44 -8.30 0.21 -5.17
C ILE A 44 -8.95 0.36 -3.80
N ASN A 45 -10.23 -0.01 -3.66
CA ASN A 45 -10.95 0.02 -2.39
C ASN A 45 -11.03 -1.32 -1.65
N ASP A 46 -10.43 -2.39 -2.19
CA ASP A 46 -10.41 -3.69 -1.52
C ASP A 46 -9.77 -3.57 -0.12
N LYS A 47 -10.45 -4.09 0.90
CA LYS A 47 -10.00 -4.10 2.30
C LYS A 47 -8.99 -5.22 2.56
N ASN A 48 -9.09 -6.31 1.81
CA ASN A 48 -8.29 -7.52 2.01
C ASN A 48 -7.01 -7.51 1.17
N SER A 49 -6.98 -6.69 0.12
CA SER A 49 -5.81 -6.49 -0.73
C SER A 49 -5.43 -5.02 -0.76
N SER A 50 -4.14 -4.74 -0.65
CA SER A 50 -3.61 -3.39 -0.79
C SER A 50 -2.67 -3.25 -1.99
N SER A 51 -2.52 -4.30 -2.82
CA SER A 51 -1.51 -4.37 -3.88
C SER A 51 -1.55 -3.19 -4.84
N LEU A 52 -2.73 -2.74 -5.27
CA LEU A 52 -2.85 -1.57 -6.15
C LEU A 52 -2.43 -0.27 -5.44
N ARG A 53 -2.80 -0.10 -4.17
CA ARG A 53 -2.40 1.07 -3.37
C ARG A 53 -0.89 1.07 -3.09
N GLU A 54 -0.31 -0.09 -2.81
CA GLU A 54 1.15 -0.27 -2.71
C GLU A 54 1.81 0.13 -4.03
N PHE A 55 1.30 -0.36 -5.16
CA PHE A 55 1.81 -0.05 -6.49
C PHE A 55 1.78 1.47 -6.78
N VAL A 56 0.65 2.13 -6.54
CA VAL A 56 0.52 3.58 -6.70
C VAL A 56 1.51 4.34 -5.81
N THR A 57 1.62 3.94 -4.54
CA THR A 57 2.50 4.58 -3.56
C THR A 57 3.97 4.51 -3.99
N VAL A 58 4.44 3.33 -4.39
CA VAL A 58 5.84 3.11 -4.82
C VAL A 58 6.13 3.86 -6.11
N SER A 59 5.19 3.84 -7.06
CA SER A 59 5.34 4.52 -8.36
C SER A 59 5.49 6.02 -8.21
N ILE A 60 4.60 6.66 -7.44
CA ILE A 60 4.63 8.11 -7.22
C ILE A 60 5.86 8.52 -6.40
N ALA A 61 6.33 7.65 -5.50
CA ALA A 61 7.57 7.88 -4.75
C ALA A 61 8.86 7.74 -5.58
N GLY A 62 8.76 7.39 -6.87
CA GLY A 62 9.90 7.29 -7.77
C GLY A 62 10.75 6.04 -7.56
N TYR A 63 10.18 4.99 -6.97
CA TYR A 63 10.84 3.69 -6.81
C TYR A 63 10.48 2.78 -7.98
N GLN A 64 11.45 1.95 -8.39
CA GLN A 64 11.20 0.85 -9.31
C GLN A 64 10.61 -0.33 -8.54
N HIS A 65 9.57 -0.94 -9.10
CA HIS A 65 8.89 -2.08 -8.48
C HIS A 65 9.79 -3.32 -8.46
N ASN A 66 9.70 -4.10 -7.39
CA ASN A 66 10.29 -5.43 -7.34
C ASN A 66 9.26 -6.48 -7.81
N PRO A 67 9.39 -7.03 -9.04
CA PRO A 67 8.39 -7.92 -9.62
C PRO A 67 8.28 -9.28 -8.91
N ASN A 68 9.30 -9.69 -8.17
CA ASN A 68 9.43 -11.06 -7.65
C ASN A 68 9.09 -11.19 -6.15
N LYS A 69 8.38 -10.21 -5.57
CA LYS A 69 8.15 -9.94 -4.12
C LYS A 69 8.46 -11.11 -3.16
N LEU A 70 9.75 -11.37 -2.94
CA LEU A 70 10.34 -12.03 -1.77
C LEU A 70 11.14 -10.96 -1.01
N GLY A 71 10.45 -9.97 -0.44
CA GLY A 71 11.12 -8.86 0.25
C GLY A 71 10.31 -7.57 0.25
N TYR A 72 10.93 -6.50 -0.23
CA TYR A 72 10.46 -5.10 -0.22
C TYR A 72 9.67 -4.75 -1.49
N ASN A 73 8.84 -3.70 -1.43
CA ASN A 73 7.98 -3.31 -2.55
C ASN A 73 8.75 -2.74 -3.76
N GLY A 74 9.87 -2.05 -3.52
CA GLY A 74 10.64 -1.42 -4.60
C GLY A 74 12.02 -0.95 -4.18
N TYR A 75 12.76 -0.38 -5.13
CA TYR A 75 14.11 0.16 -4.92
C TYR A 75 14.36 1.40 -5.78
N LYS A 76 15.25 2.29 -5.34
CA LYS A 76 15.78 3.40 -6.14
C LYS A 76 17.30 3.45 -6.05
N GLN A 77 17.93 4.01 -7.08
CA GLN A 77 19.38 4.19 -7.07
C GLN A 77 19.78 5.17 -5.98
N ASN A 78 20.89 4.86 -5.31
CA ASN A 78 21.49 5.78 -4.35
C ASN A 78 22.27 6.86 -5.12
N SER A 79 22.17 8.11 -4.69
CA SER A 79 22.85 9.24 -5.31
C SER A 79 24.38 9.18 -5.18
N ALA A 80 24.91 8.36 -4.27
CA ALA A 80 26.35 8.11 -4.16
C ALA A 80 26.84 7.14 -5.26
N ILE A 81 27.93 7.49 -5.94
CA ILE A 81 28.58 6.63 -6.94
C ILE A 81 28.99 5.30 -6.28
N GLY A 82 28.52 4.18 -6.83
CA GLY A 82 28.75 2.85 -6.26
C GLY A 82 27.91 2.53 -5.00
N GLY A 83 26.98 3.39 -4.63
CA GLY A 83 26.09 3.19 -3.49
C GLY A 83 25.10 2.04 -3.72
N LYS A 84 24.78 1.31 -2.65
CA LYS A 84 23.75 0.26 -2.70
C LYS A 84 22.37 0.87 -2.98
N PRO A 85 21.50 0.20 -3.76
CA PRO A 85 20.12 0.64 -3.96
C PRO A 85 19.38 0.82 -2.63
N ILE A 86 18.53 1.84 -2.57
CA ILE A 86 17.68 2.11 -1.41
C ILE A 86 16.36 1.38 -1.62
N SER A 87 16.09 0.37 -0.79
CA SER A 87 14.81 -0.36 -0.82
C SER A 87 13.70 0.42 -0.14
N CYS A 88 12.44 0.15 -0.48
CA CYS A 88 11.27 0.69 0.21
C CYS A 88 10.20 -0.35 0.54
N GLU A 89 9.49 -0.09 1.64
CA GLU A 89 8.28 -0.80 2.03
C GLU A 89 7.11 0.18 2.11
N ALA A 90 6.04 -0.07 1.37
CA ALA A 90 4.83 0.74 1.35
C ALA A 90 3.80 0.26 2.37
N LYS A 91 3.18 1.21 3.07
CA LYS A 91 2.15 1.00 4.09
C LYS A 91 0.94 1.90 3.78
N PRO A 92 0.11 1.50 2.79
CA PRO A 92 -1.08 2.26 2.44
C PRO A 92 -2.22 2.04 3.43
N LYS A 93 -2.93 3.12 3.79
CA LYS A 93 -4.19 3.08 4.53
C LYS A 93 -5.30 3.68 3.69
N ASN A 94 -6.42 2.96 3.55
CA ASN A 94 -7.62 3.46 2.89
C ASN A 94 -8.75 3.65 3.90
N ILE A 95 -9.45 4.78 3.81
CA ILE A 95 -10.70 5.03 4.54
C ILE A 95 -11.84 4.99 3.55
N GLN A 96 -12.81 4.12 3.80
CA GLN A 96 -14.08 4.16 3.08
C GLN A 96 -15.06 5.07 3.83
N THR A 97 -15.60 6.05 3.10
CA THR A 97 -16.59 7.02 3.62
C THR A 97 -17.99 6.44 3.70
N ASP A 98 -18.27 5.36 2.95
CA ASP A 98 -19.53 4.63 3.08
C ASP A 98 -19.73 4.10 4.51
N GLY A 99 -20.90 4.42 5.07
CA GLY A 99 -21.27 4.15 6.47
C GLY A 99 -20.34 4.79 7.51
N TYR A 100 -19.53 5.79 7.16
CA TYR A 100 -18.52 6.36 8.06
C TYR A 100 -19.11 6.97 9.33
N ASP A 101 -20.24 7.69 9.20
CA ASP A 101 -20.91 8.30 10.34
C ASP A 101 -21.61 7.30 11.27
N GLN A 102 -21.86 6.08 10.78
CA GLN A 102 -22.46 5.00 11.56
C GLN A 102 -21.40 4.23 12.38
N LYS A 103 -20.10 4.43 12.12
CA LYS A 103 -19.02 3.74 12.83
C LYS A 103 -18.81 4.35 14.22
N LYS A 104 -18.86 3.50 15.26
CA LYS A 104 -18.53 3.86 16.65
C LYS A 104 -17.13 4.48 16.79
N THR A 105 -16.17 3.98 16.01
CA THR A 105 -14.81 4.50 15.96
C THR A 105 -14.50 4.98 14.55
N LYS A 106 -14.31 6.29 14.41
CA LYS A 106 -13.98 6.94 13.15
C LYS A 106 -12.50 6.72 12.81
N SER A 107 -12.24 5.96 11.73
CA SER A 107 -10.89 5.79 11.19
C SER A 107 -10.31 7.14 10.75
N LYS A 108 -9.01 7.36 10.96
CA LYS A 108 -8.31 8.59 10.58
C LYS A 108 -7.05 8.27 9.79
N LEU A 109 -6.69 9.14 8.85
CA LEU A 109 -5.37 9.07 8.22
C LEU A 109 -4.37 9.73 9.18
N ASN A 110 -3.48 8.94 9.75
CA ASN A 110 -2.57 9.31 10.83
C ASN A 110 -1.15 8.83 10.55
N GLY A 111 -0.78 8.67 9.28
CA GLY A 111 0.56 8.20 8.88
C GLY A 111 0.92 6.82 9.43
N GLU A 112 -0.06 5.96 9.68
CA GLU A 112 0.17 4.63 10.25
C GLU A 112 0.61 3.60 9.23
N GLY A 113 1.18 2.52 9.77
CA GLY A 113 1.56 1.33 9.04
C GLY A 113 1.72 0.15 9.99
N GLY A 114 1.60 -1.04 9.41
CA GLY A 114 1.69 -2.30 10.14
C GLY A 114 2.56 -3.33 9.42
N PHE A 115 3.21 -4.17 10.22
CA PHE A 115 3.85 -5.38 9.78
C PHE A 115 3.07 -6.57 10.35
N ASN A 116 2.45 -7.34 9.46
CA ASN A 116 1.75 -8.57 9.83
C ASN A 116 2.76 -9.70 10.01
N ASP A 117 2.45 -10.60 10.95
CA ASP A 117 3.28 -11.77 11.27
C ASP A 117 4.76 -11.45 11.52
N TYR A 118 4.99 -10.29 12.13
CA TYR A 118 6.33 -9.71 12.25
C TYR A 118 7.16 -10.42 13.32
N THR A 119 8.45 -10.65 13.01
CA THR A 119 9.38 -11.36 13.90
C THR A 119 10.62 -10.52 14.21
N ILE A 120 11.30 -10.85 15.30
CA ILE A 120 12.54 -10.17 15.70
C ILE A 120 13.65 -10.35 14.65
N GLU A 121 13.68 -11.48 13.94
CA GLU A 121 14.62 -11.73 12.85
C GLU A 121 14.32 -10.83 11.65
N ARG A 122 13.04 -10.65 11.31
CA ARG A 122 12.66 -9.74 10.24
C ARG A 122 12.98 -8.29 10.61
N LEU A 123 12.72 -7.88 11.86
CA LEU A 123 13.12 -6.56 12.36
C LEU A 123 14.63 -6.33 12.19
N ARG A 124 15.47 -7.29 12.58
CA ARG A 124 16.93 -7.18 12.43
C ARG A 124 17.35 -7.08 10.96
N LYS A 125 16.69 -7.82 10.06
CA LYS A 125 16.92 -7.72 8.62
C LYS A 125 16.56 -6.34 8.09
N ASP A 126 15.39 -5.83 8.42
CA ASP A 126 14.89 -4.53 7.93
C ASP A 126 15.78 -3.36 8.40
N VAL A 127 16.32 -3.44 9.62
CA VAL A 127 17.32 -2.47 10.12
C VAL A 127 18.61 -2.54 9.30
N LYS A 128 19.11 -3.75 9.03
CA LYS A 128 20.35 -3.96 8.27
C LYS A 128 20.24 -3.46 6.83
N GLU A 129 19.08 -3.67 6.20
CA GLU A 129 18.80 -3.23 4.83
C GLU A 129 18.59 -1.70 4.74
N ASN A 130 18.36 -1.02 5.87
CA ASN A 130 18.19 0.43 5.95
C ASN A 130 17.17 0.98 4.94
N LEU A 131 16.03 0.30 4.84
CA LEU A 131 14.96 0.65 3.90
C LEU A 131 14.24 1.94 4.28
N ASN A 132 13.57 2.55 3.30
CA ASN A 132 12.62 3.63 3.53
C ASN A 132 11.19 3.09 3.66
N LEU A 133 10.43 3.66 4.56
CA LEU A 133 9.00 3.43 4.68
C LEU A 133 8.24 4.49 3.90
N LEU A 134 7.24 4.04 3.16
CA LEU A 134 6.29 4.90 2.46
C LEU A 134 4.92 4.76 3.11
N SER A 135 4.54 5.70 3.98
CA SER A 135 3.18 5.74 4.54
C SER A 135 2.29 6.57 3.64
N SER A 136 1.21 5.99 3.13
CA SER A 136 0.28 6.67 2.23
C SER A 136 -1.15 6.58 2.73
N GLY A 137 -1.89 7.67 2.58
CA GLY A 137 -3.29 7.78 2.98
C GLY A 137 -4.20 7.90 1.76
N PHE A 138 -5.28 7.13 1.77
CA PHE A 138 -6.31 7.14 0.74
C PHE A 138 -7.70 7.33 1.36
N ILE A 139 -8.58 8.00 0.64
CA ILE A 139 -10.02 8.14 0.95
C ILE A 139 -10.78 7.66 -0.27
N ASP A 140 -11.60 6.61 -0.11
CA ASP A 140 -12.34 5.95 -1.19
C ASP A 140 -11.46 5.60 -2.41
N GLY A 141 -10.18 5.29 -2.16
CA GLY A 141 -9.21 4.97 -3.20
C GLY A 141 -8.50 6.17 -3.82
N GLU A 142 -8.89 7.40 -3.48
CA GLU A 142 -8.19 8.62 -3.88
C GLU A 142 -7.02 8.89 -2.94
N LEU A 143 -5.82 9.08 -3.52
CA LEU A 143 -4.59 9.35 -2.77
C LEU A 143 -4.61 10.75 -2.16
N GLN A 144 -4.30 10.83 -0.86
CA GLN A 144 -4.27 12.07 -0.10
C GLN A 144 -2.85 12.53 0.24
N TYR A 145 -1.97 11.61 0.60
CA TYR A 145 -0.56 11.91 0.85
C TYR A 145 0.34 10.68 0.67
N ILE A 146 1.63 10.95 0.50
CA ILE A 146 2.71 9.98 0.68
C ILE A 146 3.81 10.62 1.52
N LEU A 147 4.13 9.99 2.65
CA LEU A 147 5.26 10.31 3.51
C LEU A 147 6.35 9.27 3.32
N GLU A 148 7.57 9.72 3.06
CA GLU A 148 8.76 8.88 2.98
C GLU A 148 9.66 9.17 4.19
N PHE A 149 10.07 8.13 4.91
CA PHE A 149 10.99 8.27 6.05
C PHE A 149 11.82 6.99 6.27
N PRO A 150 13.02 7.07 6.85
CA PRO A 150 13.85 5.90 7.11
C PRO A 150 13.21 4.92 8.11
N PHE A 151 13.36 3.61 7.90
CA PHE A 151 12.82 2.56 8.81
C PHE A 151 13.27 2.74 10.27
N LYS A 152 14.52 3.17 10.49
CA LYS A 152 15.09 3.40 11.82
C LYS A 152 14.24 4.32 12.71
N THR A 153 13.43 5.20 12.11
CA THR A 153 12.56 6.14 12.84
C THR A 153 11.46 5.44 13.65
N VAL A 154 11.05 4.23 13.25
CA VAL A 154 10.02 3.44 13.94
C VAL A 154 10.58 2.19 14.62
N TYR A 155 11.90 1.98 14.57
CA TYR A 155 12.57 0.78 15.08
C TYR A 155 12.21 0.49 16.55
N GLU A 156 12.42 1.48 17.44
CA GLU A 156 12.18 1.29 18.88
C GLU A 156 10.71 0.98 19.18
N ARG A 157 9.79 1.61 18.42
CA ARG A 157 8.36 1.33 18.54
C ARG A 157 8.03 -0.11 18.14
N LEU A 158 8.60 -0.60 17.03
CA LEU A 158 8.37 -1.97 16.57
C LEU A 158 9.02 -2.99 17.50
N LYS A 159 10.25 -2.74 17.96
CA LYS A 159 10.98 -3.62 18.88
C LYS A 159 10.19 -3.89 20.17
N ARG A 160 9.60 -2.86 20.77
CA ARG A 160 8.79 -2.98 22.00
C ARG A 160 7.52 -3.83 21.84
N GLN A 161 7.07 -4.07 20.62
CA GLN A 161 5.88 -4.89 20.32
C GLN A 161 6.24 -6.35 20.02
N LEU A 162 7.53 -6.68 19.91
CA LEU A 162 7.99 -8.02 19.60
C LEU A 162 8.54 -8.71 20.85
N PRO A 163 8.33 -10.04 21.00
CA PRO A 163 9.00 -10.78 22.05
C PRO A 163 10.52 -10.81 21.82
N GLU A 164 11.31 -10.77 22.89
CA GLU A 164 12.78 -10.80 22.81
C GLU A 164 13.31 -12.10 22.19
N LYS A 165 12.63 -13.21 22.47
CA LYS A 165 12.89 -14.53 21.88
C LYS A 165 11.64 -15.04 21.20
N ARG A 166 11.79 -15.50 19.95
CA ARG A 166 10.72 -16.12 19.20
C ARG A 166 10.40 -17.49 19.79
N VAL A 167 9.14 -17.73 20.11
CA VAL A 167 8.62 -19.09 20.32
C VAL A 167 8.15 -19.60 18.95
N THR A 168 8.73 -20.68 18.45
CA THR A 168 8.36 -21.26 17.14
C THR A 168 6.86 -21.52 17.08
N GLY A 169 6.20 -21.08 16.01
CA GLY A 169 4.73 -21.16 15.87
C GLY A 169 3.96 -19.95 16.43
N THR A 170 4.63 -19.02 17.12
CA THR A 170 4.01 -17.75 17.55
C THR A 170 4.40 -16.61 16.61
N TYR A 171 3.42 -15.76 16.30
CA TYR A 171 3.58 -14.58 15.45
C TYR A 171 2.92 -13.39 16.11
N THR A 172 3.59 -12.24 16.09
CA THR A 172 2.94 -10.99 16.48
C THR A 172 1.96 -10.65 15.35
N ARG A 173 0.65 -10.70 15.65
CA ARG A 173 -0.41 -10.45 14.65
C ARG A 173 -0.16 -9.15 13.88
N MET A 174 0.28 -8.10 14.58
CA MET A 174 0.67 -6.85 13.96
C MET A 174 1.63 -6.06 14.85
N ALA A 175 2.78 -5.66 14.30
CA ALA A 175 3.62 -4.61 14.88
C ALA A 175 3.32 -3.29 14.13
N SER A 176 2.91 -2.25 14.85
CA SER A 176 2.35 -1.04 14.26
C SER A 176 3.02 0.26 14.71
N PHE A 177 2.94 1.27 13.87
CA PHE A 177 3.37 2.63 14.15
C PHE A 177 2.36 3.62 13.56
N ASN A 178 2.46 4.89 13.95
CA ASN A 178 1.69 6.01 13.39
C ASN A 178 2.53 7.29 13.45
N PHE A 179 2.01 8.39 12.90
CA PHE A 179 2.72 9.66 12.78
C PHE A 179 3.29 10.17 14.11
N SER A 180 2.61 9.98 15.25
CA SER A 180 3.14 10.47 16.54
C SER A 180 4.43 9.78 16.96
N HIS A 181 4.76 8.62 16.41
CA HIS A 181 5.99 7.89 16.71
C HIS A 181 7.21 8.38 15.93
N TYR A 182 7.01 9.10 14.82
CA TYR A 182 8.12 9.55 13.97
C TYR A 182 8.08 11.04 13.61
N LYS A 183 7.03 11.78 13.99
CA LYS A 183 6.81 13.20 13.65
C LYS A 183 7.99 14.14 13.96
N ASP A 184 8.77 13.84 14.99
CA ASP A 184 9.86 14.70 15.47
C ASP A 184 11.20 14.35 14.79
N TYR A 185 11.23 13.38 13.87
CA TYR A 185 12.40 13.11 13.06
C TYR A 185 12.56 14.14 11.95
N SER A 186 13.75 14.75 11.85
CA SER A 186 14.08 15.80 10.88
C SER A 186 13.98 15.38 9.41
N ASN A 187 13.93 14.08 9.11
CA ASN A 187 14.10 13.54 7.76
C ASN A 187 12.82 12.92 7.19
N ILE A 188 11.64 13.44 7.57
CA ILE A 188 10.37 13.07 6.91
C ILE A 188 10.26 13.86 5.61
N LYS A 189 10.04 13.16 4.51
CA LYS A 189 9.82 13.77 3.19
C LYS A 189 8.34 13.64 2.80
N PHE A 190 7.73 14.76 2.46
CA PHE A 190 6.43 14.79 1.79
C PHE A 190 6.64 14.54 0.30
N VAL A 191 6.34 13.33 -0.15
CA VAL A 191 6.46 12.93 -1.56
C VAL A 191 5.26 13.41 -2.37
N TYR A 192 4.07 13.31 -1.78
CA TYR A 192 2.83 13.74 -2.39
C TYR A 192 1.89 14.30 -1.32
N LEU A 193 1.12 15.33 -1.68
CA LEU A 193 0.08 15.91 -0.86
C LEU A 193 -1.04 16.43 -1.76
N ASN A 194 -2.27 15.94 -1.54
CA ASN A 194 -3.46 16.46 -2.19
C ASN A 194 -3.85 17.79 -1.53
N LYS A 195 -3.38 18.91 -2.09
CA LYS A 195 -3.63 20.24 -1.53
C LYS A 195 -5.12 20.58 -1.44
N LYS A 196 -5.91 20.13 -2.42
CA LYS A 196 -7.36 20.38 -2.48
C LYS A 196 -8.15 19.72 -1.34
N ALA A 197 -7.59 18.69 -0.70
CA ALA A 197 -8.23 18.01 0.42
C ALA A 197 -7.95 18.68 1.77
N ILE A 198 -7.07 19.69 1.79
CA ILE A 198 -6.61 20.39 3.01
C ILE A 198 -7.13 21.83 3.05
N GLU A 199 -7.44 22.39 1.88
CA GLU A 199 -8.12 23.69 1.68
C GLU A 199 -9.63 23.56 1.93
#